data_AF-A0A8C3NWZ9-F1
#
_entry.id   AF-A0A8C3NWZ9-F1
#
_cell.length_a   1.000
_cell.length_b   1.000
_cell.length_c   1.000
_cell.angle_alpha   90.00
_cell.angle_beta   90.00
_cell.angle_gamma   90.00
#
_symmetry.space_group_name_H-M   'P 1'
#
loop_
_entity.id
_entity.type
_entity.pdbx_description
1 polymer ?
#
loop_
_entity_poly.entity_id
_entity_poly.type
_entity_poly.pdbx_seq_one_letter_code
_entity_poly.pdbx_strand_id
1 'polypeptide(L)'
;MMLGALPALCLCPCVGGRPCDAKDFGHGSLVCVCNATYCDTLDPLVLPAPGSYVKYESSKAGKRLERSEGRFQHNAKSPGTTLAAPARYQKVKGFGGSITDAAAINIQSLSKGAQNHLLRSYFSEEGIEYNLVRVPMASTDFSIRLYTYADAEGDFELRHFNLTEEDTHMKIPILQAAQAVAKRPLSLYASPWTSPVWMKTNGAMTGRGTLKGSPGDKYHQAWAKYFIRFLDEYAKHNLTFWAVTAGNEPTAGEIIFYPFQCLGFSPEHQRDFIAQDLGPALANSSHRHVQLIILDDQRVMLPYWAEVVLKDPVAARYISGIGIHWYLDFLAPIDLTLSITHHLFPNYFLLSTEASTGSYFWEPRVVLGGWDRGSKYSHSILTNLNNYVTGWTDWNLPSVATASRGVRCQHQERGAGGSLERRLQWGWGCSTAPVASCGPGDLFDPRAATPVLF
;
A
#
# COMPACT_ATOMS: atom_id res chain seq x y z
N MET A 1 44.66 -4.70 42.13
CA MET A 1 44.25 -5.32 40.85
C MET A 1 42.96 -6.09 41.10
N MET A 2 41.81 -5.48 40.84
CA MET A 2 40.54 -6.21 40.74
C MET A 2 40.28 -6.46 39.26
N LEU A 3 40.24 -7.73 38.87
CA LEU A 3 39.85 -8.16 37.54
C LEU A 3 38.32 -8.08 37.42
N GLY A 4 37.84 -7.24 36.51
CA GLY A 4 36.42 -7.13 36.17
C GLY A 4 35.95 -8.33 35.35
N ALA A 5 34.76 -8.83 35.68
CA ALA A 5 34.04 -9.80 34.88
C ALA A 5 33.34 -9.08 33.71
N LEU A 6 33.68 -9.46 32.48
CA LEU A 6 32.93 -9.11 31.27
C LEU A 6 31.68 -10.00 31.19
N PRO A 7 30.50 -9.46 30.85
CA PRO A 7 29.33 -10.29 30.62
C PRO A 7 29.49 -11.02 29.29
N ALA A 8 29.21 -12.33 29.31
CA ALA A 8 29.18 -13.17 28.11
C ALA A 8 28.12 -12.63 27.13
N LEU A 9 28.57 -12.19 25.95
CA LEU A 9 27.68 -12.03 24.80
C LEU A 9 27.08 -13.40 24.49
N CYS A 10 25.78 -13.53 24.68
CA CYS A 10 25.00 -14.63 24.15
C CYS A 10 25.01 -14.50 22.61
N LEU A 11 25.93 -15.20 21.96
CA LEU A 11 25.94 -15.36 20.51
C LEU A 11 24.67 -16.12 20.12
N CYS A 12 23.70 -15.39 19.56
CA CYS A 12 22.57 -16.01 18.88
C CYS A 12 23.15 -16.90 17.77
N PRO A 13 22.81 -18.20 17.70
CA PRO A 13 23.34 -19.06 16.65
C PRO A 13 22.92 -18.49 15.29
N CYS A 14 23.88 -18.34 14.36
CA CYS A 14 23.59 -18.02 12.96
C CYS A 14 22.77 -19.18 12.37
N VAL A 15 21.44 -19.06 12.46
CA VAL A 15 20.52 -19.97 11.76
C VAL A 15 20.58 -19.55 10.29
N GLY A 16 21.16 -20.39 9.43
CA GLY A 16 21.13 -20.17 7.98
C GLY A 16 19.69 -20.06 7.46
N GLY A 17 19.54 -19.52 6.25
CA GLY A 17 18.26 -19.31 5.57
C GLY A 17 17.41 -20.58 5.55
N ARG A 18 16.12 -20.43 5.90
CA ARG A 18 15.15 -21.53 5.88
C ARG A 18 14.49 -21.62 4.51
N PRO A 19 14.38 -22.81 3.90
CA PRO A 19 13.80 -22.95 2.57
C PRO A 19 12.28 -22.73 2.58
N CYS A 20 11.73 -22.41 1.41
CA CYS A 20 10.29 -22.37 1.17
C CYS A 20 9.61 -23.73 1.47
N ASP A 21 8.59 -23.74 2.34
CA ASP A 21 7.66 -24.89 2.48
C ASP A 21 6.62 -24.81 1.36
N ALA A 22 6.96 -25.39 0.22
CA ALA A 22 6.26 -25.14 -1.02
C ALA A 22 4.90 -25.86 -1.11
N LYS A 23 3.86 -25.12 -1.51
CA LYS A 23 2.52 -25.67 -1.78
C LYS A 23 1.98 -25.21 -3.13
N ASP A 24 1.50 -26.16 -3.93
CA ASP A 24 0.84 -25.88 -5.21
C ASP A 24 -0.68 -25.80 -5.02
N PHE A 25 -1.29 -24.75 -5.59
CA PHE A 25 -2.73 -24.54 -5.64
C PHE A 25 -3.31 -24.66 -7.05
N GLY A 26 -2.51 -25.06 -8.04
CA GLY A 26 -2.93 -25.30 -9.41
C GLY A 26 -2.93 -24.05 -10.31
N HIS A 27 -2.24 -22.97 -9.91
CA HIS A 27 -2.27 -21.69 -10.62
C HIS A 27 -0.93 -21.29 -11.26
N GLY A 28 -0.09 -22.28 -11.57
CA GLY A 28 1.09 -22.12 -12.41
C GLY A 28 2.42 -21.92 -11.65
N SER A 29 2.40 -21.78 -10.33
CA SER A 29 3.57 -21.92 -9.45
C SER A 29 3.14 -22.17 -8.00
N LEU A 30 4.10 -22.20 -7.10
CA LEU A 30 3.97 -22.57 -5.69
C LEU A 30 3.87 -21.32 -4.79
N VAL A 31 3.27 -21.46 -3.62
CA VAL A 31 3.41 -20.50 -2.50
C VAL A 31 4.33 -21.06 -1.43
N CYS A 32 4.90 -20.21 -0.59
CA CYS A 32 5.66 -20.63 0.59
C CYS A 32 4.77 -20.55 1.84
N VAL A 33 4.58 -21.69 2.50
CA VAL A 33 3.69 -21.80 3.65
C VAL A 33 4.44 -21.37 4.92
N CYS A 34 3.87 -20.41 5.63
CA CYS A 34 4.34 -20.00 6.95
C CYS A 34 3.26 -20.21 8.01
N ASN A 35 3.69 -20.46 9.25
CA ASN A 35 2.83 -20.63 10.41
C ASN A 35 3.49 -20.06 11.68
N ALA A 36 2.95 -20.38 12.86
CA ALA A 36 3.45 -19.86 14.13
C ALA A 36 4.88 -20.27 14.49
N THR A 37 5.39 -21.34 13.88
CA THR A 37 6.66 -22.00 14.22
C THR A 37 7.65 -22.08 13.05
N TYR A 38 7.19 -21.79 11.84
CA TYR A 38 7.97 -21.92 10.62
C TYR A 38 7.63 -20.82 9.62
N CYS A 39 8.67 -20.26 9.00
CA CYS A 39 8.58 -19.46 7.78
C CYS A 39 9.94 -19.51 7.09
N ASP A 40 9.98 -19.38 5.77
CA ASP A 40 11.22 -19.27 5.02
C ASP A 40 11.93 -17.95 5.31
N THR A 41 13.26 -17.99 5.26
CA THR A 41 14.14 -16.83 5.55
C THR A 41 15.33 -16.81 4.62
N LEU A 42 15.86 -15.63 4.37
CA LEU A 42 17.06 -15.42 3.58
C LEU A 42 18.31 -15.43 4.47
N ASP A 43 19.42 -15.90 3.89
CA ASP A 43 20.74 -15.71 4.49
C ASP A 43 21.13 -14.23 4.52
N PRO A 44 21.88 -13.78 5.54
CA PRO A 44 22.42 -12.43 5.57
C PRO A 44 23.19 -12.07 4.28
N LEU A 45 22.97 -10.87 3.77
CA LEU A 45 23.65 -10.40 2.58
C LEU A 45 25.14 -10.13 2.88
N VAL A 46 26.02 -10.97 2.32
CA VAL A 46 27.47 -10.81 2.39
C VAL A 46 28.03 -10.49 1.01
N LEU A 47 28.80 -9.40 0.92
CA LEU A 47 29.47 -9.02 -0.32
C LEU A 47 30.48 -10.10 -0.74
N PRO A 48 30.46 -10.56 -2.00
CA PRO A 48 31.41 -11.55 -2.48
C PRO A 48 32.82 -10.94 -2.60
N ALA A 49 33.84 -11.82 -2.59
CA ALA A 49 35.22 -11.40 -2.84
C ALA A 49 35.36 -10.71 -4.23
N PRO A 50 36.26 -9.73 -4.39
CA PRO A 50 36.52 -9.09 -5.68
C PRO A 50 36.74 -10.11 -6.80
N GLY A 51 36.11 -9.89 -7.96
CA GLY A 51 36.13 -10.85 -9.08
C GLY A 51 35.02 -11.90 -9.05
N SER A 52 34.14 -11.89 -8.04
CA SER A 52 32.98 -12.78 -7.91
C SER A 52 31.66 -12.01 -7.83
N TYR A 53 30.54 -12.71 -8.07
CA TYR A 53 29.19 -12.18 -7.94
C TYR A 53 28.29 -13.16 -7.19
N VAL A 54 27.25 -12.63 -6.55
CA VAL A 54 26.15 -13.40 -5.98
C VAL A 54 24.93 -13.26 -6.90
N LYS A 55 24.22 -14.36 -7.15
CA LYS A 55 22.98 -14.41 -7.91
C LYS A 55 21.87 -14.98 -7.02
N TYR A 56 20.75 -14.28 -6.98
CA TYR A 56 19.50 -14.77 -6.40
C TYR A 56 18.54 -15.15 -7.53
N GLU A 57 17.94 -16.33 -7.46
CA GLU A 57 17.09 -16.86 -8.52
C GLU A 57 15.72 -17.28 -7.98
N SER A 58 14.67 -16.73 -8.57
CA SER A 58 13.30 -17.21 -8.42
C SER A 58 12.80 -17.74 -9.76
N SER A 59 12.06 -18.85 -9.76
CA SER A 59 11.57 -19.46 -11.00
C SER A 59 10.14 -19.99 -10.86
N LYS A 60 9.42 -20.04 -11.99
CA LYS A 60 8.09 -20.66 -12.07
C LYS A 60 8.10 -22.11 -11.57
N ALA A 61 9.20 -22.81 -11.81
CA ALA A 61 9.42 -24.21 -11.41
C ALA A 61 9.59 -24.41 -9.89
N GLY A 62 9.84 -23.34 -9.12
CA GLY A 62 9.80 -23.41 -7.66
C GLY A 62 11.00 -22.83 -6.92
N LYS A 63 12.00 -22.28 -7.61
CA LYS A 63 13.08 -21.56 -6.92
C LYS A 63 12.53 -20.28 -6.27
N ARG A 64 12.99 -19.96 -5.06
CA ARG A 64 12.55 -18.80 -4.27
C ARG A 64 13.77 -18.11 -3.69
N LEU A 65 14.22 -17.04 -4.35
CA LEU A 65 15.42 -16.28 -4.01
C LEU A 65 16.62 -17.18 -3.68
N GLU A 66 16.80 -18.25 -4.47
CA GLU A 66 17.86 -19.23 -4.24
C GLU A 66 19.22 -18.57 -4.53
N ARG A 67 20.10 -18.58 -3.52
CA ARG A 67 21.42 -17.95 -3.59
C ARG A 67 22.42 -18.87 -4.30
N SER A 68 23.19 -18.30 -5.22
CA SER A 68 24.33 -18.95 -5.87
C SER A 68 25.45 -17.95 -6.12
N GLU A 69 26.67 -18.43 -6.36
CA GLU A 69 27.84 -17.58 -6.63
C GLU A 69 28.46 -17.92 -7.99
N GLY A 70 29.11 -16.93 -8.58
CA GLY A 70 29.91 -17.11 -9.80
C GLY A 70 31.09 -16.17 -9.85
N ARG A 71 31.92 -16.31 -10.90
CA ARG A 71 33.12 -15.50 -11.11
C ARG A 71 33.05 -14.72 -12.41
N PHE A 72 33.55 -13.51 -12.39
CA PHE A 72 33.68 -12.71 -13.61
C PHE A 72 34.73 -13.31 -14.53
N GLN A 73 34.44 -13.31 -15.83
CA GLN A 73 35.37 -13.72 -16.88
C GLN A 73 35.96 -12.48 -17.53
N HIS A 74 37.26 -12.50 -17.83
CA HIS A 74 37.93 -11.37 -18.49
C HIS A 74 37.50 -11.18 -19.95
N ASN A 75 37.10 -12.25 -20.64
CA ASN A 75 36.71 -12.22 -22.04
C ASN A 75 35.33 -12.85 -22.22
N ALA A 76 34.29 -12.01 -22.31
CA ALA A 76 32.95 -12.47 -22.67
C ALA A 76 32.92 -12.90 -24.14
N LYS A 77 32.51 -14.13 -24.42
CA LYS A 77 32.41 -14.70 -25.78
C LYS A 77 31.02 -14.54 -26.41
N SER A 78 30.10 -13.83 -25.75
CA SER A 78 28.68 -13.80 -26.09
C SER A 78 28.14 -12.38 -26.08
N PRO A 79 27.15 -12.04 -26.93
CA PRO A 79 26.42 -10.78 -26.81
C PRO A 79 25.76 -10.71 -25.44
N GLY A 80 25.92 -9.59 -24.75
CA GLY A 80 25.38 -9.36 -23.40
C GLY A 80 25.10 -7.89 -23.16
N THR A 81 24.36 -7.60 -22.08
CA THR A 81 24.09 -6.23 -21.65
C THR A 81 25.34 -5.61 -21.03
N THR A 82 25.77 -4.45 -21.54
CA THR A 82 26.92 -3.70 -21.00
C THR A 82 26.44 -2.64 -20.03
N LEU A 83 27.02 -2.60 -18.82
CA LEU A 83 26.76 -1.55 -17.84
C LEU A 83 27.58 -0.30 -18.18
N ALA A 84 26.92 0.82 -18.50
CA ALA A 84 27.59 2.09 -18.77
C ALA A 84 27.91 2.83 -17.45
N ALA A 85 29.13 2.68 -16.95
CA ALA A 85 29.51 3.10 -15.59
C ALA A 85 29.49 4.63 -15.26
N PRO A 86 29.56 5.62 -16.19
CA PRO A 86 29.48 7.02 -15.77
C PRO A 86 28.05 7.60 -15.73
N ALA A 87 27.04 6.92 -16.30
CA ALA A 87 25.68 7.44 -16.33
C ALA A 87 25.01 7.29 -14.95
N ARG A 88 24.54 8.39 -14.37
CA ARG A 88 23.79 8.42 -13.11
C ARG A 88 22.37 8.91 -13.36
N TYR A 89 21.42 8.29 -12.68
CA TYR A 89 19.99 8.61 -12.75
C TYR A 89 19.46 8.94 -11.36
N GLN A 90 18.19 8.63 -11.09
CA GLN A 90 17.53 8.91 -9.83
C GLN A 90 18.14 8.12 -8.65
N LYS A 91 18.00 8.67 -7.44
CA LYS A 91 18.25 7.93 -6.20
C LYS A 91 16.99 7.16 -5.82
N VAL A 92 17.15 5.89 -5.48
CA VAL A 92 16.04 5.04 -5.03
C VAL A 92 15.72 5.36 -3.57
N LYS A 93 14.47 5.76 -3.30
CA LYS A 93 13.90 5.99 -1.98
C LYS A 93 13.61 4.67 -1.26
N GLY A 94 12.98 3.72 -1.93
CA GLY A 94 12.60 2.46 -1.29
C GLY A 94 11.52 1.65 -1.97
N PHE A 95 11.22 0.52 -1.35
CA PHE A 95 10.17 -0.42 -1.72
C PHE A 95 9.34 -0.77 -0.49
N GLY A 96 8.07 -1.06 -0.71
CA GLY A 96 7.12 -1.05 0.38
C GLY A 96 5.75 -1.64 0.07
N GLY A 97 4.86 -1.47 1.05
CA GLY A 97 3.43 -1.67 0.87
C GLY A 97 2.60 -0.82 1.84
N SER A 98 1.29 -1.03 1.86
CA SER A 98 0.37 -0.26 2.72
C SER A 98 -0.15 -1.07 3.91
N ILE A 99 -0.23 -0.42 5.07
CA ILE A 99 -0.89 -0.94 6.28
C ILE A 99 -2.30 -0.34 6.34
N THR A 100 -3.22 -0.95 5.58
CA THR A 100 -4.65 -0.65 5.61
C THR A 100 -5.33 -1.31 6.80
N ASP A 101 -6.59 -0.96 7.08
CA ASP A 101 -7.38 -1.61 8.12
C ASP A 101 -7.52 -3.12 7.84
N ALA A 102 -7.81 -3.51 6.60
CA ALA A 102 -7.86 -4.92 6.20
C ALA A 102 -6.52 -5.64 6.43
N ALA A 103 -5.40 -5.01 6.06
CA ALA A 103 -4.09 -5.58 6.29
C ALA A 103 -3.83 -5.77 7.80
N ALA A 104 -4.21 -4.78 8.61
CA ALA A 104 -4.05 -4.82 10.04
C ALA A 104 -4.92 -5.90 10.71
N ILE A 105 -6.20 -6.00 10.32
CA ILE A 105 -7.13 -7.05 10.77
C ILE A 105 -6.56 -8.44 10.44
N ASN A 106 -6.07 -8.63 9.21
CA ASN A 106 -5.52 -9.91 8.76
C ASN A 106 -4.27 -10.29 9.56
N ILE A 107 -3.34 -9.36 9.78
CA ILE A 107 -2.16 -9.60 10.61
C ILE A 107 -2.59 -9.95 12.03
N GLN A 108 -3.51 -9.20 12.63
CA GLN A 108 -3.92 -9.43 14.02
C GLN A 108 -4.70 -10.73 14.22
N SER A 109 -5.35 -11.25 13.18
CA SER A 109 -6.02 -12.56 13.21
C SER A 109 -5.04 -13.74 13.39
N LEU A 110 -3.74 -13.52 13.10
CA LEU A 110 -2.70 -14.53 13.26
C LEU A 110 -2.30 -14.71 14.73
N SER A 111 -1.76 -15.89 15.08
CA SER A 111 -1.03 -16.06 16.35
C SER A 111 0.19 -15.15 16.42
N LYS A 112 0.66 -14.78 17.62
CA LYS A 112 1.84 -13.89 17.77
C LYS A 112 3.11 -14.39 17.08
N GLY A 113 3.35 -15.70 17.08
CA GLY A 113 4.48 -16.28 16.35
C GLY A 113 4.37 -16.05 14.83
N ALA A 114 3.18 -16.24 14.26
CA ALA A 114 2.93 -16.02 12.85
C ALA A 114 2.95 -14.52 12.48
N GLN A 115 2.43 -13.64 13.35
CA GLN A 115 2.56 -12.18 13.19
C GLN A 115 4.04 -11.78 13.07
N ASN A 116 4.89 -12.28 13.98
CA ASN A 116 6.31 -11.98 13.97
C ASN A 116 7.01 -12.51 12.71
N HIS A 117 6.72 -13.74 12.29
CA HIS A 117 7.26 -14.27 11.03
C HIS A 117 6.87 -13.39 9.83
N LEU A 118 5.59 -13.03 9.72
CA LEU A 118 5.10 -12.16 8.64
C LEU A 118 5.82 -10.80 8.61
N LEU A 119 5.92 -10.12 9.76
CA LEU A 119 6.60 -8.83 9.83
C LEU A 119 8.09 -8.95 9.52
N ARG A 120 8.75 -10.04 9.95
CA ARG A 120 10.16 -10.29 9.61
C ARG A 120 10.36 -10.56 8.12
N SER A 121 9.44 -11.29 7.47
CA SER A 121 9.49 -11.53 6.02
C SER A 121 9.49 -10.22 5.23
N TYR A 122 8.70 -9.24 5.64
CA TYR A 122 8.67 -7.93 4.96
C TYR A 122 9.82 -7.02 5.38
N PHE A 123 10.08 -6.83 6.68
CA PHE A 123 10.85 -5.69 7.17
C PHE A 123 12.26 -6.04 7.66
N SER A 124 12.55 -7.29 8.02
CA SER A 124 13.84 -7.68 8.61
C SER A 124 14.90 -8.04 7.56
N GLU A 125 16.17 -8.14 7.98
CA GLU A 125 17.27 -8.63 7.14
C GLU A 125 17.14 -10.10 6.71
N GLU A 126 16.36 -10.89 7.46
CA GLU A 126 16.04 -12.28 7.11
C GLU A 126 14.92 -12.36 6.05
N GLY A 127 14.37 -11.22 5.66
CA GLY A 127 13.30 -11.07 4.68
C GLY A 127 13.71 -10.14 3.54
N ILE A 128 12.74 -9.40 2.98
CA ILE A 128 12.94 -8.54 1.81
C ILE A 128 13.21 -7.06 2.12
N GLU A 129 13.41 -6.72 3.40
CA GLU A 129 13.83 -5.39 3.89
C GLU A 129 13.03 -4.19 3.34
N TYR A 130 11.70 -4.27 3.32
CA TYR A 130 10.83 -3.12 3.04
C TYR A 130 11.18 -1.93 3.94
N ASN A 131 11.25 -0.75 3.33
CA ASN A 131 11.64 0.49 4.00
C ASN A 131 10.71 1.67 3.70
N LEU A 132 9.66 1.44 2.91
CA LEU A 132 8.64 2.43 2.58
C LEU A 132 7.28 1.87 3.00
N VAL A 133 6.47 2.65 3.72
CA VAL A 133 5.17 2.16 4.20
C VAL A 133 4.11 3.24 4.03
N ARG A 134 3.04 2.90 3.31
CA ARG A 134 1.87 3.77 3.16
C ARG A 134 0.90 3.54 4.32
N VAL A 135 0.39 4.62 4.89
CA VAL A 135 -0.60 4.59 5.98
C VAL A 135 -1.81 5.41 5.55
N PRO A 136 -2.98 4.78 5.39
CA PRO A 136 -4.20 5.53 5.15
C PRO A 136 -4.54 6.49 6.28
N MET A 137 -4.98 7.69 5.96
CA MET A 137 -5.58 8.60 6.93
C MET A 137 -7.06 8.28 7.02
N ALA A 138 -7.44 7.57 8.09
CA ALA A 138 -8.76 7.00 8.35
C ALA A 138 -9.17 5.88 7.36
N SER A 139 -10.46 5.77 7.06
CA SER A 139 -11.03 4.65 6.30
C SER A 139 -10.78 4.70 4.79
N THR A 140 -10.76 3.51 4.20
CA THR A 140 -10.56 3.25 2.77
C THR A 140 -11.58 2.23 2.26
N ASP A 141 -11.51 1.85 1.00
CA ASP A 141 -12.21 0.68 0.45
C ASP A 141 -11.77 -0.64 1.12
N PHE A 142 -10.56 -0.70 1.67
CA PHE A 142 -10.03 -1.79 2.49
C PHE A 142 -10.29 -1.58 4.00
N SER A 143 -11.41 -0.95 4.34
CA SER A 143 -11.91 -0.81 5.71
C SER A 143 -13.29 -1.47 5.86
N ILE A 144 -13.57 -2.04 7.03
CA ILE A 144 -14.86 -2.71 7.30
C ILE A 144 -16.00 -1.74 7.63
N ARG A 145 -15.67 -0.47 7.89
CA ARG A 145 -16.63 0.62 8.12
C ARG A 145 -16.09 1.94 7.58
N LEU A 146 -17.00 2.87 7.30
CA LEU A 146 -16.70 4.24 6.90
C LEU A 146 -16.48 5.11 8.14
N TYR A 147 -15.36 5.83 8.19
CA TYR A 147 -15.05 6.79 9.27
C TYR A 147 -13.99 7.81 8.84
N THR A 148 -14.02 8.97 9.50
CA THR A 148 -12.89 9.92 9.53
C THR A 148 -12.44 10.17 10.98
N TYR A 149 -11.44 11.02 11.17
CA TYR A 149 -11.00 11.42 12.51
C TYR A 149 -11.80 12.58 13.09
N ALA A 150 -12.66 13.25 12.30
CA ALA A 150 -13.35 14.48 12.72
C ALA A 150 -14.80 14.53 12.20
N ASP A 151 -15.57 13.48 12.49
CA ASP A 151 -16.96 13.34 12.01
C ASP A 151 -17.98 14.24 12.73
N ALA A 152 -17.57 14.96 13.79
CA ALA A 152 -18.42 15.96 14.45
C ALA A 152 -18.73 17.14 13.50
N GLU A 153 -20.01 17.39 13.25
CA GLU A 153 -20.44 18.39 12.27
C GLU A 153 -20.01 19.82 12.65
N GLY A 154 -19.45 20.53 11.67
CA GLY A 154 -19.06 21.94 11.84
C GLY A 154 -17.85 22.18 12.75
N ASP A 155 -17.07 21.13 13.05
CA ASP A 155 -15.87 21.22 13.89
C ASP A 155 -14.65 21.78 13.12
N PHE A 156 -14.74 23.03 12.68
CA PHE A 156 -13.68 23.72 11.94
C PHE A 156 -12.36 23.88 12.73
N GLU A 157 -12.43 23.79 14.07
CA GLU A 157 -11.26 23.84 14.95
C GLU A 157 -10.75 22.45 15.36
N LEU A 158 -11.36 21.37 14.84
CA LEU A 158 -10.96 19.99 15.06
C LEU A 158 -10.84 19.61 16.55
N ARG A 159 -11.74 20.14 17.39
CA ARG A 159 -11.75 19.89 18.85
C ARG A 159 -12.08 18.44 19.19
N HIS A 160 -12.85 17.77 18.34
CA HIS A 160 -13.25 16.38 18.47
C HIS A 160 -12.43 15.46 17.57
N PHE A 161 -11.32 15.95 17.00
CA PHE A 161 -10.42 15.10 16.25
C PHE A 161 -9.89 13.98 17.13
N ASN A 162 -10.09 12.73 16.72
CA ASN A 162 -9.54 11.58 17.42
C ASN A 162 -9.15 10.46 16.46
N LEU A 163 -8.01 9.83 16.74
CA LEU A 163 -7.68 8.55 16.12
C LEU A 163 -8.66 7.48 16.59
N THR A 164 -9.02 6.55 15.72
CA THR A 164 -9.97 5.48 16.04
C THR A 164 -9.26 4.21 16.51
N GLU A 165 -10.01 3.18 16.87
CA GLU A 165 -9.45 1.89 17.28
C GLU A 165 -8.63 1.23 16.15
N GLU A 166 -9.01 1.48 14.89
CA GLU A 166 -8.25 1.04 13.72
C GLU A 166 -6.81 1.56 13.71
N ASP A 167 -6.58 2.77 14.20
CA ASP A 167 -5.24 3.32 14.36
C ASP A 167 -4.58 2.83 15.64
N THR A 168 -5.22 3.07 16.79
CA THR A 168 -4.59 2.93 18.11
C THR A 168 -4.40 1.48 18.54
N HIS A 169 -5.31 0.58 18.13
CA HIS A 169 -5.22 -0.84 18.45
C HIS A 169 -4.70 -1.69 17.28
N MET A 170 -4.75 -1.21 16.04
CA MET A 170 -4.31 -1.99 14.88
C MET A 170 -3.07 -1.43 14.17
N LYS A 171 -3.20 -0.33 13.42
CA LYS A 171 -2.12 0.16 12.55
C LYS A 171 -0.88 0.58 13.33
N ILE A 172 -1.04 1.35 14.41
CA ILE A 172 0.09 1.87 15.21
C ILE A 172 0.91 0.74 15.85
N PRO A 173 0.33 -0.24 16.56
CA PRO A 173 1.09 -1.36 17.09
C PRO A 173 1.83 -2.18 16.02
N ILE A 174 1.23 -2.35 14.83
CA ILE A 174 1.88 -3.05 13.71
C ILE A 174 3.06 -2.25 13.16
N LEU A 175 2.91 -0.94 12.98
CA LEU A 175 3.98 -0.06 12.52
C LEU A 175 5.16 -0.04 13.50
N GLN A 176 4.89 0.01 14.81
CA GLN A 176 5.93 -0.08 15.84
C GLN A 176 6.64 -1.43 15.82
N ALA A 177 5.89 -2.54 15.64
CA ALA A 177 6.48 -3.87 15.52
C ALA A 177 7.33 -4.02 14.24
N ALA A 178 6.89 -3.44 13.12
CA ALA A 178 7.65 -3.37 11.88
C ALA A 178 8.96 -2.59 12.05
N GLN A 179 8.91 -1.41 12.70
CA GLN A 179 10.10 -0.61 13.02
C GLN A 179 11.08 -1.38 13.92
N ALA A 180 10.59 -2.18 14.86
CA ALA A 180 11.43 -2.94 15.79
C ALA A 180 12.21 -4.08 15.13
N VAL A 181 11.68 -4.69 14.06
CA VAL A 181 12.37 -5.77 13.32
C VAL A 181 13.16 -5.25 12.12
N ALA A 182 12.92 -4.02 11.69
CA ALA A 182 13.61 -3.40 10.56
C ALA A 182 15.02 -2.97 10.93
N LYS A 183 16.00 -3.29 10.08
CA LYS A 183 17.35 -2.73 10.20
C LYS A 183 17.46 -1.34 9.58
N ARG A 184 16.71 -1.10 8.50
CA ARG A 184 16.68 0.18 7.80
C ARG A 184 15.57 1.03 8.38
N PRO A 185 15.78 2.36 8.58
CA PRO A 185 14.72 3.24 9.02
C PRO A 185 13.52 3.19 8.05
N LEU A 186 12.33 2.93 8.59
CA LEU A 186 11.10 2.95 7.80
C LEU A 186 10.70 4.38 7.47
N SER A 187 10.46 4.66 6.19
CA SER A 187 9.86 5.90 5.73
C SER A 187 8.35 5.72 5.63
N LEU A 188 7.61 6.33 6.55
CA LEU A 188 6.14 6.31 6.50
C LEU A 188 5.66 7.44 5.59
N TYR A 189 4.65 7.19 4.77
CA TYR A 189 3.90 8.26 4.11
C TYR A 189 2.41 8.03 4.23
N ALA A 190 1.63 9.12 4.26
CA ALA A 190 0.19 9.03 4.46
C ALA A 190 -0.62 9.65 3.33
N SER A 191 -1.79 9.06 3.07
CA SER A 191 -2.74 9.54 2.06
C SER A 191 -4.16 9.48 2.63
N PRO A 192 -4.97 10.55 2.54
CA PRO A 192 -6.38 10.50 2.86
C PRO A 192 -7.23 10.15 1.64
N TRP A 193 -8.28 9.36 1.82
CA TRP A 193 -9.25 9.06 0.76
C TRP A 193 -10.40 10.07 0.73
N THR A 194 -10.85 10.51 1.90
CA THR A 194 -12.02 11.40 2.02
C THR A 194 -11.85 12.33 3.21
N SER A 195 -12.44 13.52 3.12
CA SER A 195 -12.58 14.42 4.26
C SER A 195 -13.87 14.12 5.03
N PRO A 196 -14.02 14.65 6.27
CA PRO A 196 -15.30 14.59 6.98
C PRO A 196 -16.46 15.07 6.12
N VAL A 197 -17.59 14.37 6.18
CA VAL A 197 -18.74 14.61 5.27
C VAL A 197 -19.28 16.04 5.31
N TRP A 198 -19.18 16.70 6.46
CA TRP A 198 -19.65 18.08 6.63
C TRP A 198 -18.79 19.10 5.84
N MET A 199 -17.56 18.74 5.47
CA MET A 199 -16.68 19.53 4.59
C MET A 199 -16.99 19.34 3.10
N LYS A 200 -17.80 18.33 2.72
CA LYS A 200 -17.95 17.92 1.31
C LYS A 200 -19.22 18.45 0.66
N THR A 201 -19.15 18.82 -0.62
CA THR A 201 -20.28 19.37 -1.38
C THR A 201 -21.47 18.42 -1.49
N ASN A 202 -21.22 17.11 -1.50
CA ASN A 202 -22.25 16.08 -1.57
C ASN A 202 -22.72 15.55 -0.20
N GLY A 203 -22.07 15.94 0.90
CA GLY A 203 -22.40 15.46 2.25
C GLY A 203 -22.21 13.94 2.44
N ALA A 204 -21.37 13.28 1.63
CA ALA A 204 -21.17 11.83 1.68
C ALA A 204 -19.69 11.45 1.50
N MET A 205 -19.29 10.31 2.06
CA MET A 205 -17.90 9.84 1.94
C MET A 205 -17.57 9.33 0.53
N THR A 206 -18.58 8.82 -0.20
CA THR A 206 -18.47 8.25 -1.55
C THR A 206 -19.22 9.09 -2.60
N GLY A 207 -19.06 8.74 -3.88
CA GLY A 207 -19.66 9.47 -5.01
C GLY A 207 -19.02 10.84 -5.27
N ARG A 208 -19.48 11.51 -6.34
CA ARG A 208 -18.91 12.81 -6.74
C ARG A 208 -19.06 13.83 -5.61
N GLY A 209 -17.95 14.41 -5.17
CA GLY A 209 -17.91 15.39 -4.11
C GLY A 209 -16.52 15.95 -3.86
N THR A 210 -16.44 17.27 -3.84
CA THR A 210 -15.24 18.07 -3.55
C THR A 210 -15.38 18.76 -2.19
N LEU A 211 -14.34 19.45 -1.72
CA LEU A 211 -14.48 20.35 -0.57
C LEU A 211 -15.46 21.49 -0.89
N LYS A 212 -16.27 21.88 0.10
CA LYS A 212 -17.15 23.05 0.01
C LYS A 212 -16.32 24.33 -0.12
N GLY A 213 -16.90 25.30 -0.82
CA GLY A 213 -16.34 26.64 -0.94
C GLY A 213 -15.12 26.70 -1.85
N SER A 214 -14.08 27.40 -1.44
CA SER A 214 -12.89 27.64 -2.29
C SER A 214 -11.60 27.68 -1.48
N PRO A 215 -10.45 27.33 -2.07
CA PRO A 215 -9.15 27.42 -1.40
C PRO A 215 -8.92 28.76 -0.70
N GLY A 216 -8.32 28.71 0.48
CA GLY A 216 -8.18 29.84 1.41
C GLY A 216 -9.36 30.04 2.37
N ASP A 217 -10.48 29.33 2.19
CA ASP A 217 -11.64 29.43 3.09
C ASP A 217 -11.58 28.51 4.31
N LYS A 218 -12.60 28.60 5.17
CA LYS A 218 -12.68 27.81 6.40
C LYS A 218 -12.71 26.28 6.18
N TYR A 219 -13.25 25.79 5.07
CA TYR A 219 -13.32 24.35 4.80
C TYR A 219 -11.95 23.82 4.38
N HIS A 220 -11.26 24.55 3.51
CA HIS A 220 -9.92 24.18 3.05
C HIS A 220 -8.88 24.34 4.16
N GLN A 221 -8.97 25.40 4.96
CA GLN A 221 -8.14 25.56 6.15
C GLN A 221 -8.39 24.46 7.19
N ALA A 222 -9.64 24.08 7.45
CA ALA A 222 -9.95 22.97 8.36
C ALA A 222 -9.42 21.63 7.82
N TRP A 223 -9.48 21.41 6.50
CA TRP A 223 -8.89 20.23 5.88
C TRP A 223 -7.36 20.24 5.98
N ALA A 224 -6.69 21.36 5.76
CA ALA A 224 -5.25 21.48 5.98
C ALA A 224 -4.87 21.23 7.46
N LYS A 225 -5.64 21.77 8.42
CA LYS A 225 -5.47 21.48 9.86
C LYS A 225 -5.62 19.98 10.17
N TYR A 226 -6.48 19.26 9.43
CA TYR A 226 -6.70 17.83 9.62
C TYR A 226 -5.42 17.02 9.35
N PHE A 227 -4.66 17.38 8.30
CA PHE A 227 -3.34 16.77 8.05
C PHE A 227 -2.38 17.02 9.20
N ILE A 228 -2.29 18.26 9.68
CA ILE A 228 -1.38 18.60 10.80
C ILE A 228 -1.78 17.84 12.06
N ARG A 229 -3.08 17.75 12.35
CA ARG A 229 -3.57 17.02 13.52
C ARG A 229 -3.31 15.52 13.43
N PHE A 230 -3.45 14.92 12.25
CA PHE A 230 -3.06 13.53 12.02
C PHE A 230 -1.58 13.29 12.34
N LEU A 231 -0.69 14.16 11.82
CA LEU A 231 0.74 14.07 12.07
C LEU A 231 1.08 14.27 13.56
N ASP A 232 0.41 15.22 14.23
CA ASP A 232 0.55 15.44 15.67
C ASP A 232 0.14 14.20 16.48
N GLU A 233 -1.01 13.59 16.18
CA GLU A 233 -1.49 12.43 16.93
C GLU A 233 -0.58 11.22 16.72
N TYR A 234 -0.14 10.92 15.49
CA TYR A 234 0.80 9.82 15.25
C TYR A 234 2.17 10.06 15.90
N ALA A 235 2.64 11.31 15.96
CA ALA A 235 3.88 11.66 16.64
C ALA A 235 3.84 11.33 18.14
N LYS A 236 2.68 11.42 18.80
CA LYS A 236 2.51 10.98 20.21
C LYS A 236 2.75 9.49 20.41
N HIS A 237 2.66 8.70 19.35
CA HIS A 237 2.95 7.27 19.33
C HIS A 237 4.37 6.96 18.80
N ASN A 238 5.26 7.97 18.75
CA ASN A 238 6.62 7.89 18.22
C ASN A 238 6.69 7.46 16.74
N LEU A 239 5.65 7.76 15.96
CA LEU A 239 5.62 7.52 14.52
C LEU A 239 5.69 8.86 13.78
N THR A 240 6.75 9.06 13.02
CA THR A 240 6.96 10.26 12.19
C THR A 240 6.83 9.90 10.72
N PHE A 241 6.31 10.84 9.93
CA PHE A 241 6.12 10.66 8.49
C PHE A 241 7.25 11.30 7.70
N TRP A 242 7.69 10.61 6.65
CA TRP A 242 8.56 11.16 5.62
C TRP A 242 7.78 12.04 4.65
N ALA A 243 6.56 11.63 4.27
CA ALA A 243 5.75 12.35 3.30
C ALA A 243 4.24 12.25 3.58
N VAL A 244 3.46 13.14 2.96
CA VAL A 244 2.01 13.00 2.79
C VAL A 244 1.65 13.23 1.32
N THR A 245 0.60 12.60 0.85
CA THR A 245 0.00 12.94 -0.46
C THR A 245 -1.13 13.94 -0.27
N ALA A 246 -1.39 14.78 -1.27
CA ALA A 246 -2.46 15.79 -1.21
C ALA A 246 -3.89 15.17 -1.15
N GLY A 247 -4.02 13.89 -1.44
CA GLY A 247 -5.26 13.11 -1.47
C GLY A 247 -5.11 11.90 -2.37
N ASN A 248 -5.64 10.75 -1.96
CA ASN A 248 -5.68 9.55 -2.77
C ASN A 248 -6.66 9.71 -3.93
N GLU A 249 -6.21 9.43 -5.15
CA GLU A 249 -7.01 9.42 -6.39
C GLU A 249 -7.98 10.61 -6.51
N PRO A 250 -7.49 11.87 -6.53
CA PRO A 250 -8.35 13.06 -6.62
C PRO A 250 -9.35 13.02 -7.78
N THR A 251 -9.07 12.29 -8.86
CA THR A 251 -10.01 12.17 -9.99
C THR A 251 -11.21 11.26 -9.68
N ALA A 252 -11.08 10.34 -8.72
CA ALA A 252 -12.16 9.48 -8.28
C ALA A 252 -13.37 10.27 -7.74
N GLY A 253 -13.11 11.36 -7.02
CA GLY A 253 -14.16 12.22 -6.47
C GLY A 253 -14.88 13.07 -7.51
N GLU A 254 -14.47 13.04 -8.78
CA GLU A 254 -15.19 13.64 -9.90
C GLU A 254 -16.17 12.66 -10.58
N ILE A 255 -16.13 11.37 -10.21
CA ILE A 255 -16.99 10.32 -10.76
C ILE A 255 -18.30 10.25 -9.98
N ILE A 256 -19.44 10.40 -10.68
CA ILE A 256 -20.78 10.52 -10.08
C ILE A 256 -21.07 9.40 -9.08
N PHE A 257 -20.87 8.15 -9.49
CA PHE A 257 -21.20 6.96 -8.71
C PHE A 257 -19.94 6.21 -8.24
N TYR A 258 -18.90 6.94 -7.83
CA TYR A 258 -17.70 6.30 -7.30
C TYR A 258 -18.04 5.49 -6.04
N PRO A 259 -17.68 4.20 -5.97
CA PRO A 259 -18.30 3.27 -5.01
C PRO A 259 -17.75 3.33 -3.59
N PHE A 260 -16.60 3.97 -3.37
CA PHE A 260 -15.93 4.04 -2.06
C PHE A 260 -15.41 5.44 -1.74
N GLN A 261 -14.72 5.60 -0.62
CA GLN A 261 -14.26 6.88 -0.09
C GLN A 261 -13.43 7.62 -1.12
N CYS A 262 -13.81 8.86 -1.43
CA CYS A 262 -13.07 9.71 -2.37
C CYS A 262 -13.26 11.19 -2.03
N LEU A 263 -12.34 12.05 -2.47
CA LEU A 263 -12.48 13.50 -2.40
C LEU A 263 -11.97 14.11 -3.70
N GLY A 264 -12.87 14.77 -4.42
CA GLY A 264 -12.59 15.29 -5.75
C GLY A 264 -11.71 16.54 -5.70
N PHE A 265 -10.71 16.57 -6.58
CA PHE A 265 -9.98 17.77 -6.93
C PHE A 265 -9.71 17.78 -8.43
N SER A 266 -9.94 18.93 -9.09
CA SER A 266 -9.26 19.23 -10.36
C SER A 266 -7.78 19.55 -10.09
N PRO A 267 -6.89 19.51 -11.11
CA PRO A 267 -5.50 19.91 -10.90
C PRO A 267 -5.38 21.39 -10.45
N GLU A 268 -6.26 22.29 -10.91
CA GLU A 268 -6.31 23.68 -10.45
C GLU A 268 -6.75 23.77 -8.98
N HIS A 269 -7.75 22.98 -8.59
CA HIS A 269 -8.21 22.94 -7.21
C HIS A 269 -7.11 22.39 -6.29
N GLN A 270 -6.42 21.32 -6.69
CA GLN A 270 -5.28 20.78 -5.94
C GLN A 270 -4.15 21.82 -5.84
N ARG A 271 -3.82 22.51 -6.93
CA ARG A 271 -2.83 23.61 -6.94
C ARG A 271 -3.18 24.69 -5.91
N ASP A 272 -4.41 25.19 -5.98
CA ASP A 272 -4.85 26.31 -5.15
C ASP A 272 -4.98 25.92 -3.67
N PHE A 273 -5.45 24.70 -3.39
CA PHE A 273 -5.46 24.14 -2.03
C PHE A 273 -4.05 24.03 -1.44
N ILE A 274 -3.08 23.58 -2.24
CA ILE A 274 -1.68 23.51 -1.79
C ILE A 274 -1.10 24.90 -1.57
N ALA A 275 -1.31 25.83 -2.50
CA ALA A 275 -0.78 27.18 -2.44
C ALA A 275 -1.33 27.99 -1.25
N GLN A 276 -2.63 27.87 -0.98
CA GLN A 276 -3.33 28.73 -0.02
C GLN A 276 -3.49 28.09 1.36
N ASP A 277 -3.56 26.76 1.45
CA ASP A 277 -3.94 26.09 2.70
C ASP A 277 -2.91 25.04 3.15
N LEU A 278 -2.76 23.92 2.43
CA LEU A 278 -1.98 22.77 2.90
C LEU A 278 -0.48 23.07 2.99
N GLY A 279 0.08 23.75 1.98
CA GLY A 279 1.49 24.13 1.96
C GLY A 279 1.85 25.06 3.13
N PRO A 280 1.17 26.20 3.30
CA PRO A 280 1.36 27.08 4.46
C PRO A 280 1.13 26.38 5.80
N ALA A 281 0.11 25.54 5.93
CA ALA A 281 -0.16 24.80 7.17
C ALA A 281 0.99 23.85 7.54
N LEU A 282 1.52 23.08 6.59
CA LEU A 282 2.69 22.21 6.81
C LEU A 282 3.91 23.04 7.19
N ALA A 283 4.22 24.10 6.44
CA ALA A 283 5.38 24.95 6.66
C ALA A 283 5.39 25.65 8.03
N ASN A 284 4.21 26.03 8.53
CA ASN A 284 4.03 26.69 9.82
C ASN A 284 3.91 25.73 11.01
N SER A 285 3.84 24.41 10.76
CA SER A 285 3.77 23.38 11.80
C SER A 285 5.15 22.86 12.22
N SER A 286 5.19 22.02 13.25
CA SER A 286 6.36 21.21 13.61
C SER A 286 6.76 20.20 12.52
N HIS A 287 5.87 19.92 11.56
CA HIS A 287 6.02 18.92 10.50
C HIS A 287 6.51 19.50 9.17
N ARG A 288 7.07 20.72 9.16
CA ARG A 288 7.58 21.40 7.94
C ARG A 288 8.63 20.63 7.11
N HIS A 289 9.17 19.54 7.65
CA HIS A 289 10.16 18.68 6.97
C HIS A 289 9.49 17.52 6.19
N VAL A 290 8.21 17.27 6.45
CA VAL A 290 7.40 16.26 5.75
C VAL A 290 7.26 16.69 4.29
N GLN A 291 7.58 15.77 3.39
CA GLN A 291 7.48 16.00 1.94
C GLN A 291 6.01 15.99 1.50
N LEU A 292 5.64 16.85 0.55
CA LEU A 292 4.29 16.85 -0.03
C LEU A 292 4.32 16.25 -1.44
N ILE A 293 3.46 15.27 -1.66
CA ILE A 293 3.32 14.55 -2.93
C ILE A 293 1.98 14.92 -3.57
N ILE A 294 2.02 15.35 -4.83
CA ILE A 294 0.82 15.67 -5.61
C ILE A 294 0.36 14.47 -6.45
N LEU A 295 -0.79 14.62 -7.11
CA LEU A 295 -1.46 13.59 -7.90
C LEU A 295 -1.93 12.40 -7.05
N ASP A 296 -1.07 11.43 -6.72
CA ASP A 296 -1.42 10.16 -6.05
C ASP A 296 -2.59 9.44 -6.75
N ASP A 297 -2.46 9.35 -8.08
CA ASP A 297 -3.48 8.84 -9.00
C ASP A 297 -2.82 8.21 -10.24
N GLN A 298 -3.62 7.73 -11.19
CA GLN A 298 -3.17 7.06 -12.40
C GLN A 298 -2.19 7.93 -13.22
N ARG A 299 -1.09 7.32 -13.69
CA ARG A 299 -0.08 8.06 -14.49
C ARG A 299 -0.61 8.65 -15.80
N VAL A 300 -1.79 8.25 -16.27
CA VAL A 300 -2.44 8.82 -17.47
C VAL A 300 -2.80 10.30 -17.31
N MET A 301 -2.86 10.80 -16.06
CA MET A 301 -3.08 12.21 -15.77
C MET A 301 -1.83 13.07 -16.01
N LEU A 302 -0.68 12.44 -16.26
CA LEU A 302 0.58 13.09 -16.55
C LEU A 302 0.81 13.24 -18.07
N PRO A 303 1.49 14.32 -18.51
CA PRO A 303 2.11 15.38 -17.70
C PRO A 303 1.16 16.52 -17.27
N TYR A 304 -0.09 16.53 -17.75
CA TYR A 304 -1.00 17.66 -17.58
C TYR A 304 -1.18 18.10 -16.13
N TRP A 305 -1.41 17.15 -15.21
CA TRP A 305 -1.57 17.47 -13.79
C TRP A 305 -0.34 18.14 -13.20
N ALA A 306 0.85 17.63 -13.53
CA ALA A 306 2.11 18.20 -13.09
C ALA A 306 2.31 19.61 -13.68
N GLU A 307 1.94 19.84 -14.93
CA GLU A 307 2.03 21.17 -15.53
C GLU A 307 1.14 22.21 -14.84
N VAL A 308 -0.12 21.88 -14.58
CA VAL A 308 -1.05 22.82 -13.93
C VAL A 308 -0.58 23.19 -12.53
N VAL A 309 -0.11 22.20 -11.76
CA VAL A 309 0.27 22.40 -10.36
C VAL A 309 1.67 22.99 -10.21
N LEU A 310 2.66 22.48 -10.95
CA LEU A 310 4.08 22.84 -10.76
C LEU A 310 4.52 24.09 -11.54
N LYS A 311 3.75 24.56 -12.53
CA LYS A 311 4.02 25.86 -13.18
C LYS A 311 3.63 27.05 -12.30
N ASP A 312 2.83 26.85 -11.26
CA ASP A 312 2.52 27.88 -10.27
C ASP A 312 3.62 27.94 -9.19
N PRO A 313 4.37 29.06 -9.08
CA PRO A 313 5.49 29.17 -8.15
C PRO A 313 5.08 29.26 -6.68
N VAL A 314 3.81 29.51 -6.36
CA VAL A 314 3.29 29.50 -4.99
C VAL A 314 3.03 28.06 -4.56
N ALA A 315 2.38 27.24 -5.39
CA ALA A 315 2.17 25.82 -5.09
C ALA A 315 3.50 25.04 -5.13
N ALA A 316 4.29 25.23 -6.19
CA ALA A 316 5.50 24.48 -6.47
C ALA A 316 6.52 24.46 -5.32
N ARG A 317 6.65 25.56 -4.55
CA ARG A 317 7.62 25.66 -3.45
C ARG A 317 7.34 24.71 -2.28
N TYR A 318 6.11 24.22 -2.16
CA TYR A 318 5.70 23.29 -1.10
C TYR A 318 5.76 21.83 -1.55
N ILE A 319 5.90 21.57 -2.85
CA ILE A 319 5.77 20.24 -3.44
C ILE A 319 7.17 19.62 -3.58
N SER A 320 7.26 18.35 -3.25
CA SER A 320 8.51 17.58 -3.31
C SER A 320 8.52 16.54 -4.42
N GLY A 321 7.34 15.99 -4.75
CA GLY A 321 7.22 14.93 -5.75
C GLY A 321 5.80 14.66 -6.22
N ILE A 322 5.68 13.66 -7.08
CA ILE A 322 4.44 13.27 -7.76
C ILE A 322 4.22 11.77 -7.51
N GLY A 323 3.04 11.43 -6.98
CA GLY A 323 2.59 10.06 -6.73
C GLY A 323 1.86 9.50 -7.95
N ILE A 324 2.14 8.26 -8.32
CA ILE A 324 1.51 7.58 -9.47
C ILE A 324 1.03 6.18 -9.15
N HIS A 325 -0.14 5.83 -9.70
CA HIS A 325 -0.77 4.51 -9.63
C HIS A 325 -0.71 3.78 -10.99
N TRP A 326 -0.80 2.45 -10.95
CA TRP A 326 -0.61 1.56 -12.13
C TRP A 326 -1.94 1.15 -12.83
N TYR A 327 -3.11 1.23 -12.20
CA TYR A 327 -4.30 0.53 -12.72
C TYR A 327 -4.75 0.89 -14.15
N LEU A 328 -4.32 2.02 -14.72
CA LEU A 328 -4.61 2.41 -16.09
C LEU A 328 -3.39 2.46 -17.03
N ASP A 329 -2.28 1.79 -16.69
CA ASP A 329 -1.05 1.83 -17.49
C ASP A 329 -1.24 1.39 -18.95
N PHE A 330 -2.19 0.50 -19.22
CA PHE A 330 -2.48 0.01 -20.57
C PHE A 330 -3.06 1.09 -21.49
N LEU A 331 -3.51 2.23 -20.96
CA LEU A 331 -4.10 3.32 -21.74
C LEU A 331 -3.06 4.27 -22.36
N ALA A 332 -1.85 4.34 -21.82
CA ALA A 332 -0.84 5.28 -22.29
C ALA A 332 0.57 4.69 -22.23
N PRO A 333 1.42 4.86 -23.26
CA PRO A 333 2.84 4.53 -23.17
C PRO A 333 3.52 5.31 -22.03
N ILE A 334 4.49 4.68 -21.36
CA ILE A 334 5.18 5.29 -20.21
C ILE A 334 5.99 6.54 -20.59
N ASP A 335 6.52 6.59 -21.81
CA ASP A 335 7.31 7.73 -22.32
C ASP A 335 6.48 9.02 -22.40
N LEU A 336 5.19 8.88 -22.72
CA LEU A 336 4.24 10.00 -22.82
C LEU A 336 3.67 10.43 -21.47
N THR A 337 4.00 9.72 -20.39
CA THR A 337 3.54 10.06 -19.04
C THR A 337 4.71 10.37 -18.11
N LEU A 338 5.57 9.40 -17.79
CA LEU A 338 6.60 9.56 -16.74
C LEU A 338 7.85 10.24 -17.29
N SER A 339 8.37 9.80 -18.43
CA SER A 339 9.60 10.33 -19.01
C SER A 339 9.46 11.81 -19.37
N ILE A 340 8.36 12.19 -20.04
CA ILE A 340 8.08 13.59 -20.35
C ILE A 340 7.88 14.44 -19.08
N THR A 341 7.21 13.92 -18.05
CA THR A 341 7.03 14.63 -16.77
C THR A 341 8.37 14.87 -16.09
N HIS A 342 9.26 13.87 -16.05
CA HIS A 342 10.59 14.04 -15.49
C HIS A 342 11.41 15.06 -16.29
N HIS A 343 11.34 15.05 -17.62
CA HIS A 343 12.06 16.03 -18.44
C HIS A 343 11.55 17.47 -18.24
N LEU A 344 10.24 17.65 -18.05
CA LEU A 344 9.65 18.96 -17.75
C LEU A 344 9.95 19.44 -16.33
N PHE A 345 9.98 18.51 -15.36
CA PHE A 345 10.06 18.80 -13.93
C PHE A 345 11.13 17.93 -13.22
N PRO A 346 12.42 18.01 -13.61
CA PRO A 346 13.45 17.05 -13.17
C PRO A 346 13.80 17.11 -11.68
N ASN A 347 13.44 18.21 -11.01
CA ASN A 347 13.73 18.43 -9.59
C ASN A 347 12.69 17.81 -8.65
N TYR A 348 11.58 17.29 -9.19
CA TYR A 348 10.51 16.67 -8.40
C TYR A 348 10.59 15.16 -8.58
N PHE A 349 10.62 14.41 -7.47
CA PHE A 349 10.72 12.96 -7.57
C PHE A 349 9.40 12.36 -8.06
N LEU A 350 9.49 11.27 -8.83
CA LEU A 350 8.35 10.41 -9.13
C LEU A 350 8.34 9.23 -8.15
N LEU A 351 7.18 8.89 -7.60
CA LEU A 351 7.01 7.75 -6.70
C LEU A 351 5.79 6.92 -7.11
N SER A 352 5.95 5.62 -7.29
CA SER A 352 4.81 4.72 -7.40
C SER A 352 4.26 4.45 -6.00
N THR A 353 3.12 5.08 -5.71
CA THR A 353 2.52 5.13 -4.38
C THR A 353 1.50 4.03 -4.14
N GLU A 354 1.03 3.37 -5.19
CA GLU A 354 0.11 2.25 -5.10
C GLU A 354 0.14 1.39 -6.37
N ALA A 355 0.08 0.07 -6.16
CA ALA A 355 -0.13 -0.91 -7.22
C ALA A 355 -0.75 -2.20 -6.65
N SER A 356 -1.64 -2.81 -7.43
CA SER A 356 -2.27 -4.09 -7.08
C SER A 356 -2.67 -4.88 -8.32
N THR A 357 -2.77 -6.21 -8.17
CA THR A 357 -3.33 -7.12 -9.19
C THR A 357 -4.67 -7.68 -8.72
N GLY A 358 -5.53 -8.16 -9.64
CA GLY A 358 -6.88 -8.60 -9.26
C GLY A 358 -7.83 -7.44 -8.95
N SER A 359 -7.49 -6.23 -9.40
CA SER A 359 -8.29 -5.00 -9.24
C SER A 359 -9.49 -4.99 -10.20
N TYR A 360 -9.32 -5.52 -11.42
CA TYR A 360 -10.39 -5.57 -12.41
C TYR A 360 -11.52 -6.53 -12.02
N PHE A 361 -12.76 -6.19 -12.39
CA PHE A 361 -13.95 -6.97 -12.02
C PHE A 361 -13.98 -8.39 -12.63
N TRP A 362 -13.25 -8.62 -13.72
CA TRP A 362 -13.16 -9.92 -14.40
C TRP A 362 -11.98 -10.77 -13.92
N GLU A 363 -11.08 -10.22 -13.10
CA GLU A 363 -9.97 -10.97 -12.54
C GLU A 363 -10.35 -11.61 -11.20
N PRO A 364 -9.92 -12.85 -10.93
CA PRO A 364 -10.05 -13.41 -9.58
C PRO A 364 -9.32 -12.49 -8.58
N ARG A 365 -9.89 -12.25 -7.39
CA ARG A 365 -9.23 -11.36 -6.42
C ARG A 365 -7.89 -11.94 -5.96
N VAL A 366 -7.87 -13.22 -5.61
CA VAL A 366 -6.68 -13.93 -5.11
C VAL A 366 -6.40 -15.16 -5.96
N VAL A 367 -5.13 -15.32 -6.37
CA VAL A 367 -4.63 -16.48 -7.12
C VAL A 367 -3.37 -16.99 -6.44
N LEU A 368 -3.51 -18.02 -5.62
CA LEU A 368 -2.41 -18.59 -4.84
C LEU A 368 -1.39 -19.26 -5.78
N GLY A 369 -0.16 -18.76 -5.79
CA GLY A 369 0.91 -19.26 -6.66
C GLY A 369 0.89 -18.71 -8.09
N GLY A 370 0.16 -17.62 -8.34
CA GLY A 370 0.05 -17.00 -9.67
C GLY A 370 1.35 -16.34 -10.16
N TRP A 371 2.22 -17.09 -10.86
CA TRP A 371 3.50 -16.59 -11.41
C TRP A 371 3.38 -15.39 -12.35
N ASP A 372 2.26 -15.30 -13.08
CA ASP A 372 1.97 -14.17 -13.96
C ASP A 372 1.85 -12.85 -13.18
N ARG A 373 1.27 -12.88 -11.97
CA ARG A 373 1.16 -11.70 -11.10
C ARG A 373 2.52 -11.24 -10.58
N GLY A 374 3.37 -12.19 -10.16
CA GLY A 374 4.75 -11.88 -9.77
C GLY A 374 5.57 -11.29 -10.95
N SER A 375 5.38 -11.83 -12.16
CA SER A 375 5.98 -11.29 -13.38
C SER A 375 5.49 -9.87 -13.68
N LYS A 376 4.19 -9.60 -13.52
CA LYS A 376 3.63 -8.25 -13.67
C LYS A 376 4.28 -7.27 -12.69
N TYR A 377 4.38 -7.62 -11.40
CA TYR A 377 5.00 -6.76 -10.38
C TYR A 377 6.45 -6.40 -10.73
N SER A 378 7.28 -7.42 -10.99
CA SER A 378 8.68 -7.19 -11.35
C SER A 378 8.85 -6.41 -12.66
N HIS A 379 8.02 -6.69 -13.67
CA HIS A 379 8.01 -5.92 -14.92
C HIS A 379 7.66 -4.45 -14.68
N SER A 380 6.63 -4.17 -13.87
CA SER A 380 6.23 -2.81 -13.51
C SER A 380 7.32 -2.08 -12.73
N ILE A 381 7.92 -2.72 -11.72
CA ILE A 381 9.02 -2.13 -10.93
C ILE A 381 10.19 -1.74 -11.84
N LEU A 382 10.66 -2.65 -12.70
CA LEU A 382 11.76 -2.37 -13.62
C LEU A 382 11.41 -1.27 -14.63
N THR A 383 10.18 -1.29 -15.13
CA THR A 383 9.67 -0.28 -16.06
C THR A 383 9.63 1.10 -15.39
N ASN A 384 9.17 1.20 -14.15
CA ASN A 384 9.16 2.44 -13.38
C ASN A 384 10.58 2.94 -13.09
N LEU A 385 11.49 2.06 -12.64
CA LEU A 385 12.89 2.42 -12.36
C LEU A 385 13.63 2.90 -13.62
N ASN A 386 13.34 2.31 -14.79
CA ASN A 386 13.92 2.76 -16.06
C ASN A 386 13.34 4.10 -16.54
N ASN A 387 12.28 4.61 -15.90
CA ASN A 387 11.61 5.87 -16.24
C ASN A 387 11.58 6.82 -15.02
N TYR A 388 12.72 6.94 -14.34
CA TYR A 388 13.03 7.93 -13.30
C TYR A 388 12.24 7.83 -11.98
N VAL A 389 11.41 6.80 -11.81
CA VAL A 389 10.67 6.58 -10.56
C VAL A 389 11.64 6.17 -9.45
N THR A 390 11.46 6.79 -8.28
CA THR A 390 12.37 6.68 -7.14
C THR A 390 11.99 5.59 -6.16
N GLY A 391 10.78 5.06 -6.22
CA GLY A 391 10.33 3.99 -5.33
C GLY A 391 9.00 3.40 -5.78
N TRP A 392 8.64 2.27 -5.17
CA TRP A 392 7.47 1.51 -5.59
C TRP A 392 6.80 0.86 -4.37
N THR A 393 5.49 1.08 -4.24
CA THR A 393 4.72 0.66 -3.07
C THR A 393 3.56 -0.24 -3.49
N ASP A 394 3.56 -1.46 -2.97
CA ASP A 394 2.44 -2.40 -3.09
C ASP A 394 1.20 -1.88 -2.34
N TRP A 395 0.04 -2.43 -2.68
CA TRP A 395 -1.18 -2.11 -1.97
C TRP A 395 -1.26 -2.72 -0.58
N ASN A 396 -1.83 -3.93 -0.42
CA ASN A 396 -2.13 -4.47 0.91
C ASN A 396 -1.10 -5.52 1.38
N LEU A 397 -0.39 -5.22 2.47
CA LEU A 397 0.70 -6.05 3.00
C LEU A 397 0.31 -7.39 3.67
N PRO A 398 -0.97 -7.70 3.95
CA PRO A 398 -1.51 -8.96 3.40
C PRO A 398 -3.03 -8.94 3.13
N SER A 399 -3.45 -9.68 2.09
CA SER A 399 -4.86 -9.96 1.76
C SER A 399 -5.21 -11.44 1.97
N VAL A 400 -6.45 -11.75 2.39
CA VAL A 400 -6.90 -13.13 2.61
C VAL A 400 -7.43 -13.76 1.33
N ALA A 401 -6.98 -14.98 1.03
CA ALA A 401 -7.68 -15.88 0.12
C ALA A 401 -8.89 -16.48 0.87
N THR A 402 -10.10 -16.10 0.51
CA THR A 402 -11.28 -16.87 0.92
C THR A 402 -11.26 -18.21 0.17
N ALA A 403 -10.65 -19.23 0.78
CA ALA A 403 -10.82 -20.59 0.33
C ALA A 403 -12.26 -21.00 0.66
N SER A 404 -13.15 -20.97 -0.34
CA SER A 404 -14.41 -21.68 -0.28
C SER A 404 -14.10 -23.17 -0.13
N ARG A 405 -14.01 -23.66 1.11
CA ARG A 405 -14.09 -25.09 1.37
C ARG A 405 -15.48 -25.50 0.90
N GLY A 406 -15.56 -26.13 -0.27
CA GLY A 406 -16.77 -26.73 -0.77
C GLY A 406 -17.28 -27.73 0.25
N VAL A 407 -18.29 -27.33 1.03
CA VAL A 407 -19.14 -28.27 1.72
C VAL A 407 -19.90 -28.98 0.59
N ARG A 408 -19.44 -30.19 0.22
CA ARG A 408 -20.28 -31.12 -0.51
C ARG A 408 -21.47 -31.42 0.38
N CYS A 409 -22.61 -30.80 0.11
CA CYS A 409 -23.88 -31.33 0.54
C CYS A 409 -24.02 -32.70 -0.14
N GLN A 410 -23.76 -33.78 0.60
CA GLN A 410 -24.19 -35.10 0.20
C GLN A 410 -25.71 -35.08 0.16
N HIS A 411 -26.27 -35.16 -1.05
CA HIS A 411 -27.68 -35.46 -1.23
C HIS A 411 -27.94 -36.85 -0.63
N GLN A 412 -28.64 -36.89 0.49
CA GLN A 412 -29.28 -38.09 0.99
C GLN A 412 -30.72 -38.07 0.46
N GLU A 413 -30.98 -38.86 -0.58
CA GLU A 413 -32.33 -39.10 -1.08
C GLU A 413 -33.18 -39.75 0.01
N ARG A 414 -34.25 -39.07 0.44
CA ARG A 414 -35.41 -39.70 1.06
C ARG A 414 -36.70 -39.02 0.60
N GLY A 415 -37.48 -39.79 -0.15
CA GLY A 415 -38.90 -40.03 0.13
C GLY A 415 -39.88 -38.88 -0.07
N ALA A 416 -40.71 -39.03 -1.10
CA ALA A 416 -41.87 -38.23 -1.49
C ALA A 416 -42.85 -37.83 -0.36
N GLY A 417 -43.43 -36.62 -0.50
CA GLY A 417 -44.80 -36.32 -0.06
C GLY A 417 -45.06 -34.89 0.46
N GLY A 418 -45.76 -34.05 -0.33
CA GLY A 418 -46.72 -33.07 0.24
C GLY A 418 -46.48 -31.56 0.03
N SER A 419 -47.32 -30.97 -0.83
CA SER A 419 -47.86 -29.59 -0.90
C SER A 419 -46.98 -28.34 -1.16
N LEU A 420 -47.21 -27.78 -2.37
CA LEU A 420 -47.34 -26.38 -2.78
C LEU A 420 -46.75 -25.25 -1.91
N GLU A 421 -45.86 -24.42 -2.49
CA GLU A 421 -46.21 -23.08 -3.04
C GLU A 421 -45.03 -22.42 -3.82
N ARG A 422 -45.37 -21.87 -5.00
CA ARG A 422 -44.80 -20.75 -5.81
C ARG A 422 -43.27 -20.45 -5.76
N ARG A 423 -42.52 -20.67 -6.85
CA ARG A 423 -42.09 -19.68 -7.91
C ARG A 423 -41.26 -18.49 -7.34
N LEU A 424 -40.06 -18.12 -7.79
CA LEU A 424 -39.53 -17.92 -9.16
C LEU A 424 -38.00 -17.62 -9.11
N GLN A 425 -37.26 -18.04 -10.15
CA GLN A 425 -36.00 -17.42 -10.59
C GLN A 425 -36.16 -15.91 -10.78
N TRP A 426 -35.10 -15.10 -10.61
CA TRP A 426 -34.72 -14.00 -11.53
C TRP A 426 -33.29 -13.50 -11.23
N GLY A 427 -32.59 -13.12 -12.30
CA GLY A 427 -31.39 -12.30 -12.23
C GLY A 427 -31.64 -10.85 -12.66
N TRP A 428 -30.54 -10.09 -12.67
CA TRP A 428 -30.26 -8.77 -13.25
C TRP A 428 -30.67 -7.49 -12.50
N GLY A 429 -29.72 -6.54 -12.52
CA GLY A 429 -29.97 -5.13 -12.89
C GLY A 429 -30.47 -4.17 -11.80
N CYS A 430 -29.88 -2.97 -11.75
CA CYS A 430 -30.25 -1.87 -10.87
C CYS A 430 -31.74 -1.48 -10.91
N SER A 431 -32.41 -1.34 -9.75
CA SER A 431 -33.10 -0.11 -9.32
C SER A 431 -33.61 -0.18 -7.86
N THR A 432 -33.52 0.97 -7.17
CA THR A 432 -34.33 1.48 -6.04
C THR A 432 -34.92 0.53 -4.97
N ALA A 433 -34.33 0.60 -3.76
CA ALA A 433 -34.81 0.44 -2.37
C ALA A 433 -36.32 0.10 -2.10
N PRO A 434 -36.69 -0.62 -1.00
CA PRO A 434 -36.21 -0.34 0.36
C PRO A 434 -35.73 -1.53 1.22
N VAL A 435 -35.03 -1.13 2.28
CA VAL A 435 -34.43 -1.91 3.38
C VAL A 435 -35.40 -2.91 4.02
N ALA A 436 -34.95 -4.14 4.27
CA ALA A 436 -35.43 -4.97 5.37
C ALA A 436 -34.35 -5.96 5.87
N SER A 437 -34.07 -5.84 7.16
CA SER A 437 -33.20 -6.56 8.09
C SER A 437 -33.01 -8.08 7.92
N CYS A 438 -31.76 -8.55 8.06
CA CYS A 438 -31.44 -9.88 8.56
C CYS A 438 -30.81 -9.76 9.96
N GLY A 439 -31.34 -10.53 10.93
CA GLY A 439 -30.94 -10.51 12.34
C GLY A 439 -29.62 -11.24 12.64
N PRO A 440 -29.14 -11.15 13.89
CA PRO A 440 -27.77 -11.50 14.27
C PRO A 440 -27.67 -12.98 14.61
N GLY A 441 -26.80 -13.73 13.92
CA GLY A 441 -26.53 -15.11 14.28
C GLY A 441 -25.92 -15.96 13.19
N ASP A 442 -24.78 -15.54 12.63
CA ASP A 442 -23.82 -16.44 12.01
C ASP A 442 -22.43 -15.81 12.18
N LEU A 443 -21.85 -16.07 13.36
CA LEU A 443 -20.52 -15.64 13.74
C LEU A 443 -19.49 -16.42 12.90
N PHE A 444 -18.66 -15.64 12.21
CA PHE A 444 -17.35 -15.96 11.66
C PHE A 444 -16.61 -16.98 12.57
N ASP A 445 -16.20 -18.15 12.05
CA ASP A 445 -15.26 -19.05 12.75
C ASP A 445 -13.81 -18.74 12.29
N PRO A 446 -13.04 -17.95 13.06
CA PRO A 446 -11.68 -17.56 12.69
C PRO A 446 -10.68 -18.73 12.70
N ARG A 447 -11.05 -19.95 13.13
CA ARG A 447 -10.12 -21.09 13.22
C ARG A 447 -9.93 -21.86 11.91
N ALA A 448 -10.69 -21.57 10.86
CA ALA A 448 -10.62 -22.28 9.59
C ALA A 448 -9.76 -21.56 8.51
N ALA A 449 -9.27 -20.36 8.77
CA ALA A 449 -8.43 -19.61 7.83
C ALA A 449 -6.96 -20.05 7.95
N THR A 450 -6.44 -20.69 6.92
CA THR A 450 -4.98 -20.85 6.74
C THR A 450 -4.50 -19.63 5.94
N PRO A 451 -3.73 -18.71 6.53
CA PRO A 451 -3.14 -17.60 5.80
C PRO A 451 -2.09 -18.17 4.84
N VAL A 452 -2.11 -17.70 3.60
CA VAL A 452 -1.11 -18.03 2.60
C VAL A 452 -0.40 -16.73 2.26
N LEU A 453 0.91 -16.69 2.52
CA LEU A 453 1.78 -15.55 2.25
C LEU A 453 2.28 -15.60 0.79
N PHE A 454 2.49 -14.42 0.21
CA PHE A 454 2.91 -14.20 -1.18
C PHE A 454 4.40 -13.92 -1.29
#